data_AF-A0A238BM30-F1
#
_entry.id   AF-A0A238BM30-F1
#
_cell.length_a   1.000
_cell.length_b   1.000
_cell.length_c   1.000
_cell.angle_alpha   90.00
_cell.angle_beta   90.00
_cell.angle_gamma   90.00
#
_symmetry.space_group_name_H-M   'P 1'
#
loop_
_entity.id
_entity.type
_entity.pdbx_description
1 polymer ?
#
loop_
_entity_poly.entity_id
_entity_poly.type
_entity_poly.pdbx_seq_one_letter_code
_entity_poly.pdbx_strand_id
1 'polypeptide(L)'
;MYNSLRDVVHVLDYEEIKKAATEGLRRHAEIYAYHKDADYERILLRRKKIESYKETSERQKMEKCQQAQAEANRKEEQRRAEEMRRLEQENIEKEKLRKLAEQEEIDRKVRAEKMKKIQATPIYQAIVKDHGEEAFQNMDPDSVLREQRDRLDEQRREQQARLQQQEKKFDHLIRAYHLQEMVARRAISDSFAVKAPQNHDAYEKRRIENAIKEHENAIAVYERMEKVRKDPDAAAFLESVKKARAEDFRKKMEDWEKKLEEEKRKRLEERHELRKKERRREWLQ
;
A
#
# COMPACT_ATOMS: atom_id res chain seq x y z
N MET A 1 -2.65 33.60 -135.79
CA MET A 1 -2.94 35.02 -136.07
C MET A 1 -2.52 35.95 -134.94
N TYR A 2 -2.86 35.68 -133.67
CA TYR A 2 -2.49 36.58 -132.57
C TYR A 2 -0.97 36.71 -132.36
N ASN A 3 -0.23 35.59 -132.47
CA ASN A 3 1.24 35.60 -132.35
C ASN A 3 1.91 36.32 -133.53
N SER A 4 1.46 36.06 -134.77
CA SER A 4 2.00 36.72 -135.96
C SER A 4 1.74 38.24 -135.97
N LEU A 5 0.57 38.69 -135.48
CA LEU A 5 0.27 40.11 -135.30
C LEU A 5 1.09 40.74 -134.18
N ARG A 6 1.27 40.04 -133.06
CA ARG A 6 2.10 40.50 -131.93
C ARG A 6 3.56 40.66 -132.36
N ASP A 7 4.08 39.74 -133.16
CA ASP A 7 5.45 39.79 -133.67
C ASP A 7 5.63 40.98 -134.64
N VAL A 8 4.65 41.25 -135.51
CA VAL A 8 4.67 42.43 -136.40
C VAL A 8 4.59 43.74 -135.61
N VAL A 9 3.72 43.83 -134.59
CA VAL A 9 3.64 45.01 -133.69
C VAL A 9 4.93 45.20 -132.89
N HIS A 10 5.54 44.12 -132.40
CA HIS A 10 6.85 44.18 -131.72
C HIS A 10 7.98 44.65 -132.61
N VAL A 11 7.88 44.47 -133.94
CA VAL A 11 8.88 44.95 -134.90
C VAL A 11 8.62 46.41 -135.27
N LEU A 12 7.37 46.82 -135.47
CA LEU A 12 7.00 48.20 -135.85
C LEU A 12 7.11 49.19 -134.69
N ASP A 13 6.61 48.82 -133.50
CA ASP A 13 6.54 49.68 -132.30
C ASP A 13 7.61 49.31 -131.26
N TYR A 14 8.67 48.61 -131.69
CA TYR A 14 9.73 48.07 -130.83
C TYR A 14 10.27 49.10 -129.83
N GLU A 15 10.53 50.32 -130.30
CA GLU A 15 11.07 51.44 -129.52
C GLU A 15 10.15 51.83 -128.36
N GLU A 16 8.83 51.91 -128.59
CA GLU A 16 7.86 52.30 -127.57
C GLU A 16 7.62 51.18 -126.56
N ILE A 17 7.50 49.94 -127.03
CA ILE A 17 7.34 48.76 -126.17
C ILE A 17 8.58 48.57 -125.29
N LYS A 18 9.77 48.76 -125.87
CA LYS A 18 11.03 48.70 -125.13
C LYS A 18 11.09 49.79 -124.06
N LYS A 19 10.73 51.04 -124.39
CA LYS A 19 10.67 52.14 -123.42
C LYS A 19 9.69 51.84 -122.28
N ALA A 20 8.46 51.47 -122.59
CA ALA A 20 7.44 51.13 -121.58
C ALA A 20 7.87 49.94 -120.69
N ALA A 21 8.47 48.90 -121.27
CA ALA A 21 9.01 47.77 -120.51
C ALA A 21 10.19 48.19 -119.62
N THR A 22 11.08 49.05 -120.10
CA THR A 22 12.19 49.58 -119.30
C THR A 22 11.73 50.48 -118.17
N GLU A 23 10.70 51.32 -118.39
CA GLU A 23 10.09 52.14 -117.35
C GLU A 23 9.36 51.29 -116.32
N GLY A 24 8.62 50.27 -116.74
CA GLY A 24 7.98 49.30 -115.85
C GLY A 24 9.01 48.56 -114.99
N LEU A 25 10.09 48.08 -115.60
CA LEU A 25 11.18 47.42 -114.88
C LEU A 25 11.87 48.37 -113.88
N ARG A 26 12.11 49.62 -114.30
CA ARG A 26 12.70 50.67 -113.45
C ARG A 26 11.80 50.96 -112.25
N ARG A 27 10.49 51.10 -112.47
CA ARG A 27 9.50 51.30 -111.41
C ARG A 27 9.45 50.12 -110.44
N HIS A 28 9.49 48.88 -110.94
CA HIS A 28 9.56 47.69 -110.08
C HIS A 28 10.86 47.64 -109.27
N ALA A 29 12.00 48.00 -109.87
CA ALA A 29 13.27 48.10 -109.17
C ALA A 29 13.25 49.18 -108.09
N GLU A 30 12.62 50.33 -108.34
CA GLU A 30 12.44 51.41 -107.36
C GLU A 30 11.53 50.99 -106.21
N ILE A 31 10.40 50.33 -106.49
CA ILE A 31 9.49 49.78 -105.47
C ILE A 31 10.22 48.74 -104.61
N TYR A 32 10.96 47.83 -105.24
CA TYR A 32 11.75 46.84 -104.53
C TYR A 32 12.83 47.50 -103.66
N ALA A 33 13.58 48.46 -104.21
CA ALA A 33 14.62 49.18 -103.47
C ALA A 33 14.07 49.93 -102.25
N TYR A 34 12.84 50.47 -102.35
CA TYR A 34 12.16 51.16 -101.26
C TYR A 34 11.63 50.19 -100.18
N HIS A 35 11.12 49.01 -100.57
CA HIS A 35 10.47 48.07 -99.64
C HIS A 35 11.34 46.90 -99.16
N LYS A 36 12.51 46.65 -99.77
CA LYS A 36 13.36 45.47 -99.47
C LYS A 36 13.65 45.29 -97.97
N ASP A 37 13.92 46.38 -97.26
CA ASP A 37 14.35 46.32 -95.86
C ASP A 37 13.14 46.04 -94.96
N ALA A 38 12.00 46.68 -95.23
CA ALA A 38 10.75 46.45 -94.53
C ALA A 38 10.21 45.02 -94.75
N ASP A 39 10.30 44.50 -95.97
CA ASP A 39 9.90 43.11 -96.28
C ASP A 39 10.84 42.10 -95.60
N TYR A 40 12.14 42.38 -95.57
CA TYR A 40 13.13 41.56 -94.86
C TYR A 40 12.84 41.51 -93.35
N GLU A 41 12.61 42.66 -92.73
CA GLU A 41 12.25 42.75 -91.30
C GLU A 41 10.95 42.01 -91.00
N ARG A 42 9.92 42.14 -91.86
CA ARG A 42 8.65 41.42 -91.71
C ARG A 42 8.84 39.91 -91.76
N ILE A 43 9.66 39.40 -92.69
CA ILE A 43 9.98 37.97 -92.81
C ILE A 43 10.73 37.50 -91.56
N LEU A 44 11.68 38.29 -91.05
CA LEU A 44 12.48 37.95 -89.89
C LEU A 44 11.64 37.94 -88.59
N LEU A 45 10.74 38.91 -88.42
CA LEU A 45 9.76 38.95 -87.34
C LEU A 45 8.80 37.75 -87.40
N ARG A 46 8.32 37.39 -88.59
CA ARG A 46 7.47 36.21 -88.78
C ARG A 46 8.21 34.93 -88.39
N ARG A 47 9.47 34.78 -88.79
CA ARG A 47 10.32 33.64 -88.38
C ARG A 47 10.44 33.57 -86.85
N LYS A 48 10.76 34.68 -86.19
CA LYS A 48 10.88 34.75 -84.72
C LYS A 48 9.56 34.37 -84.03
N LYS A 49 8.42 34.82 -84.57
CA LYS A 49 7.08 34.51 -84.04
C LYS A 49 6.74 33.02 -84.19
N ILE A 50 7.07 32.41 -85.33
CA ILE A 50 6.87 30.97 -85.56
C ILE A 50 7.72 30.15 -84.58
N GLU A 51 8.98 30.51 -84.36
CA GLU A 51 9.86 29.81 -83.42
C GLU A 51 9.30 29.85 -81.99
N SER A 52 8.87 31.04 -81.54
CA SER A 52 8.25 31.21 -80.22
C SER A 52 6.95 30.40 -80.07
N TYR A 53 6.13 30.30 -81.12
CA TYR A 53 4.93 29.46 -81.08
C TYR A 53 5.25 27.95 -81.04
N LYS A 54 6.31 27.51 -81.72
CA LYS A 54 6.76 26.11 -81.63
C LYS A 54 7.23 25.77 -80.22
N GLU A 55 8.08 26.61 -79.64
CA GLU A 55 8.58 26.40 -78.27
C GLU A 55 7.45 26.36 -77.24
N THR A 56 6.50 27.31 -77.32
CA THR A 56 5.35 27.34 -76.40
C THR A 56 4.41 26.16 -76.60
N SER A 57 4.15 25.75 -77.84
CA SER A 57 3.35 24.56 -78.15
C SER A 57 4.00 23.28 -77.61
N GLU A 58 5.31 23.11 -77.80
CA GLU A 58 6.01 21.92 -77.31
C GLU A 58 6.08 21.90 -75.78
N ARG A 59 6.29 23.05 -75.12
CA ARG A 59 6.19 23.15 -73.65
C ARG A 59 4.81 22.74 -73.14
N GLN A 60 3.73 23.23 -73.76
CA GLN A 60 2.37 22.88 -73.37
C GLN A 60 2.05 21.40 -73.58
N LYS A 61 2.55 20.79 -74.66
CA LYS A 61 2.42 19.35 -74.89
C LYS A 61 3.15 18.54 -73.82
N MET A 62 4.39 18.92 -73.49
CA MET A 62 5.18 18.26 -72.46
C MET A 62 4.52 18.35 -71.09
N GLU A 63 4.00 19.53 -70.72
CA GLU A 63 3.29 19.74 -69.46
C GLU A 63 2.01 18.89 -69.38
N LYS A 64 1.21 18.85 -70.44
CA LYS A 64 0.02 17.98 -70.50
C LYS A 64 0.36 16.50 -70.39
N CYS A 65 1.45 16.07 -71.03
CA CYS A 65 1.90 14.67 -70.97
C CYS A 65 2.38 14.30 -69.55
N GLN A 66 3.13 15.19 -68.89
CA GLN A 66 3.57 15.00 -67.50
C GLN A 66 2.41 14.99 -66.51
N GLN A 67 1.42 15.89 -66.69
CA GLN A 67 0.21 15.91 -65.86
C GLN A 67 -0.61 14.61 -66.03
N ALA A 68 -0.79 14.15 -67.27
CA ALA A 68 -1.48 12.88 -67.54
C ALA A 68 -0.75 11.68 -66.91
N GLN A 69 0.58 11.64 -67.00
CA GLN A 69 1.39 10.59 -66.37
C GLN A 69 1.31 10.63 -64.84
N ALA A 70 1.36 11.84 -64.24
CA ALA A 70 1.24 12.01 -62.79
C ALA A 70 -0.15 11.58 -62.29
N GLU A 71 -1.21 11.87 -63.04
CA GLU A 71 -2.57 11.48 -62.70
C GLU A 71 -2.78 9.96 -62.83
N ALA A 72 -2.19 9.33 -63.86
CA ALA A 72 -2.17 7.88 -64.00
C ALA A 72 -1.47 7.19 -62.82
N ASN A 73 -0.28 7.69 -62.44
CA ASN A 73 0.48 7.16 -61.31
C ASN A 73 -0.30 7.30 -59.99
N ARG A 74 -0.97 8.44 -59.75
CA ARG A 74 -1.81 8.64 -58.55
C ARG A 74 -2.99 7.67 -58.49
N LYS A 75 -3.65 7.41 -59.62
CA LYS A 75 -4.76 6.44 -59.67
C LYS A 75 -4.28 5.01 -59.42
N GLU A 76 -3.09 4.66 -59.90
CA GLU A 76 -2.48 3.35 -59.65
C GLU A 76 -2.05 3.18 -58.19
N GLU A 77 -1.46 4.22 -57.58
CA GLU A 77 -1.09 4.24 -56.17
C GLU A 77 -2.30 4.16 -55.24
N GLN A 78 -3.40 4.85 -55.59
CA GLN A 78 -4.67 4.75 -54.87
C GLN A 78 -5.25 3.33 -54.93
N ARG A 79 -5.24 2.68 -56.10
CA ARG A 79 -5.69 1.28 -56.24
C ARG A 79 -4.83 0.33 -55.40
N ARG A 80 -3.51 0.50 -55.42
CA ARG A 80 -2.60 -0.30 -54.59
C ARG A 80 -2.85 -0.07 -53.09
N ALA A 81 -3.10 1.17 -52.67
CA ALA A 81 -3.39 1.49 -51.27
C ALA A 81 -4.74 0.92 -50.80
N GLU A 82 -5.77 0.94 -51.66
CA GLU A 82 -7.08 0.34 -51.37
C GLU A 82 -7.00 -1.19 -51.26
N GLU A 83 -6.26 -1.84 -52.16
CA GLU A 83 -6.04 -3.29 -52.11
C GLU A 83 -5.27 -3.69 -50.85
N MET A 84 -4.22 -2.94 -50.48
CA MET A 84 -3.47 -3.15 -49.24
C MET A 84 -4.34 -2.98 -47.99
N ARG A 85 -5.20 -1.96 -47.93
CA ARG A 85 -6.11 -1.75 -46.79
C ARG A 85 -7.13 -2.87 -46.63
N ARG A 86 -7.65 -3.41 -47.73
CA ARG A 86 -8.56 -4.56 -47.70
C ARG A 86 -7.83 -5.80 -47.16
N LEU A 87 -6.62 -6.07 -47.65
CA LEU A 87 -5.80 -7.19 -47.18
C LEU A 87 -5.43 -7.07 -45.70
N GLU A 88 -5.15 -5.86 -45.21
CA GLU A 88 -4.89 -5.59 -43.79
C GLU A 88 -6.12 -5.89 -42.92
N GLN A 89 -7.32 -5.47 -43.35
CA GLN A 89 -8.56 -5.76 -42.62
C GLN A 89 -8.87 -7.26 -42.55
N GLU A 90 -8.74 -7.97 -43.68
CA GLU A 90 -8.94 -9.43 -43.72
C GLU A 90 -7.90 -10.16 -42.84
N ASN A 91 -6.67 -9.67 -42.75
CA ASN A 91 -5.65 -10.23 -41.86
C ASN A 91 -5.94 -9.95 -40.39
N ILE A 92 -6.38 -8.75 -40.03
CA ILE A 92 -6.76 -8.40 -38.65
C ILE A 92 -7.91 -9.29 -38.16
N GLU A 93 -8.91 -9.54 -39.00
CA GLU A 93 -10.04 -10.41 -38.64
C GLU A 93 -9.61 -11.87 -38.47
N LYS A 94 -8.76 -12.39 -39.35
CA LYS A 94 -8.18 -13.73 -39.22
C LYS A 94 -7.32 -13.86 -37.98
N GLU A 95 -6.52 -12.85 -37.64
CA GLU A 95 -5.68 -12.83 -36.45
C GLU A 95 -6.52 -12.78 -35.17
N LYS A 96 -7.60 -11.97 -35.13
CA LYS A 96 -8.55 -11.96 -34.02
C LYS A 96 -9.21 -13.31 -33.81
N LEU A 97 -9.62 -13.97 -34.89
CA LEU A 97 -10.25 -15.29 -34.81
C LEU A 97 -9.24 -16.36 -34.31
N ARG A 98 -7.98 -16.29 -34.75
CA ARG A 98 -6.91 -17.16 -34.21
C ARG A 98 -6.67 -16.91 -32.72
N LYS A 99 -6.54 -15.65 -32.31
CA LYS A 99 -6.37 -15.28 -30.89
C LYS A 99 -7.52 -15.74 -30.01
N LEU A 100 -8.76 -15.64 -30.49
CA LEU A 100 -9.93 -16.17 -29.78
C LEU A 100 -9.86 -17.68 -29.63
N ALA A 101 -9.54 -18.42 -30.70
CA ALA A 101 -9.39 -19.87 -30.65
C ALA A 101 -8.24 -20.31 -29.71
N GLU A 102 -7.10 -19.61 -29.76
CA GLU A 102 -5.97 -19.83 -28.84
C GLU A 102 -6.36 -19.56 -27.39
N GLN A 103 -7.08 -18.46 -27.12
CA GLN A 103 -7.56 -18.13 -25.78
C GLN A 103 -8.53 -19.19 -25.26
N GLU A 104 -9.47 -19.66 -26.09
CA GLU A 104 -10.39 -20.73 -25.72
C GLU A 104 -9.68 -22.06 -25.43
N GLU A 105 -8.60 -22.37 -26.14
CA GLU A 105 -7.78 -23.57 -25.87
C GLU A 105 -7.00 -23.43 -24.57
N ILE A 106 -6.42 -22.25 -24.31
CA ILE A 106 -5.75 -21.93 -23.05
C ILE A 106 -6.75 -22.02 -21.89
N ASP A 107 -7.94 -21.42 -22.02
CA ASP A 107 -8.96 -21.43 -20.99
C ASP A 107 -9.46 -22.86 -20.71
N ARG A 108 -9.61 -23.70 -21.75
CA ARG A 108 -9.90 -25.14 -21.59
C ARG A 108 -8.81 -25.86 -20.81
N LYS A 109 -7.53 -25.62 -21.13
CA LYS A 109 -6.38 -26.20 -20.42
C LYS A 109 -6.34 -25.75 -18.96
N VAL A 110 -6.50 -24.46 -18.70
CA VAL A 110 -6.54 -23.87 -17.35
C VAL A 110 -7.70 -24.42 -16.54
N ARG A 111 -8.90 -24.55 -17.14
CA ARG A 111 -10.07 -25.15 -16.49
C ARG A 111 -9.81 -26.60 -16.09
N ALA A 112 -9.22 -27.39 -17.00
CA ALA A 112 -8.87 -28.77 -16.72
C ALA A 112 -7.80 -28.90 -15.62
N GLU A 113 -6.78 -28.04 -15.61
CA GLU A 113 -5.77 -28.01 -14.55
C GLU A 113 -6.34 -27.60 -13.19
N LYS A 114 -7.21 -26.57 -13.16
CA LYS A 114 -7.91 -26.17 -11.93
C LYS A 114 -8.76 -27.32 -11.40
N MET A 115 -9.51 -28.03 -12.26
CA MET A 115 -10.28 -29.20 -11.83
C MET A 115 -9.40 -30.32 -11.29
N LYS A 116 -8.26 -30.63 -11.94
CA LYS A 116 -7.31 -31.63 -11.42
C LYS A 116 -6.76 -31.25 -10.04
N LYS A 117 -6.48 -29.98 -9.80
CA LYS A 117 -6.05 -29.49 -8.47
C LYS A 117 -7.15 -29.67 -7.43
N ILE A 118 -8.41 -29.39 -7.79
CA ILE A 118 -9.57 -29.60 -6.91
C ILE A 118 -9.78 -31.10 -6.63
N GLN A 119 -9.63 -31.97 -7.63
CA GLN A 119 -9.72 -33.44 -7.47
C GLN A 119 -8.71 -33.98 -6.44
N ALA A 120 -7.53 -33.37 -6.32
CA ALA A 120 -6.54 -33.74 -5.32
C ALA A 120 -6.89 -33.28 -3.89
N THR A 121 -7.87 -32.38 -3.73
CA THR A 121 -8.29 -31.91 -2.41
C THR A 121 -9.42 -32.75 -1.82
N PRO A 122 -9.51 -32.88 -0.48
CA PRO A 122 -10.57 -33.66 0.20
C PRO A 122 -12.01 -33.22 -0.13
N ILE A 123 -12.18 -31.98 -0.63
CA ILE A 123 -13.48 -31.44 -1.04
C ILE A 123 -14.08 -32.19 -2.23
N TYR A 124 -13.23 -32.71 -3.12
CA TYR A 124 -13.69 -33.52 -4.26
C TYR A 124 -14.60 -34.66 -3.82
N GLN A 125 -14.21 -35.38 -2.77
CA GLN A 125 -14.98 -36.51 -2.26
C GLN A 125 -16.34 -36.09 -1.70
N ALA A 126 -16.43 -34.92 -1.07
CA ALA A 126 -17.69 -34.41 -0.54
C ALA A 126 -18.65 -33.99 -1.67
N ILE A 127 -18.14 -33.31 -2.69
CA ILE A 127 -18.96 -32.83 -3.82
C ILE A 127 -19.38 -33.98 -4.73
N VAL A 128 -18.48 -34.93 -5.01
CA VAL A 128 -18.79 -36.14 -5.79
C VAL A 128 -19.82 -37.02 -5.08
N LYS A 129 -19.80 -37.07 -3.75
CA LYS A 129 -20.81 -37.80 -2.97
C LYS A 129 -22.21 -37.19 -3.10
N ASP A 130 -22.30 -35.87 -3.19
CA ASP A 130 -23.60 -35.16 -3.23
C ASP A 130 -24.15 -35.03 -4.66
N HIS A 131 -23.29 -34.74 -5.65
CA HIS A 131 -23.69 -34.43 -7.04
C HIS A 131 -23.32 -35.53 -8.06
N GLY A 132 -22.46 -36.48 -7.69
CA GLY A 132 -21.94 -37.51 -8.60
C GLY A 132 -20.71 -37.07 -9.40
N GLU A 133 -19.95 -38.04 -9.89
CA GLU A 133 -18.68 -37.82 -10.60
C GLU A 133 -18.89 -37.19 -12.00
N GLU A 134 -19.99 -37.54 -12.67
CA GLU A 134 -20.35 -36.99 -13.99
C GLU A 134 -20.78 -35.52 -13.92
N ALA A 135 -21.48 -35.12 -12.86
CA ALA A 135 -21.88 -33.73 -12.67
C ALA A 135 -20.66 -32.85 -12.37
N PHE A 136 -19.70 -33.34 -11.57
CA PHE A 136 -18.48 -32.61 -11.22
C PHE A 136 -17.63 -32.25 -12.44
N GLN A 137 -17.50 -33.14 -13.42
CA GLN A 137 -16.73 -32.87 -14.64
C GLN A 137 -17.32 -31.75 -15.50
N ASN A 138 -18.63 -31.52 -15.39
CA ASN A 138 -19.36 -30.49 -16.11
C ASN A 138 -19.49 -29.17 -15.32
N MET A 139 -19.12 -29.15 -14.04
CA MET A 139 -19.15 -27.94 -13.22
C MET A 139 -18.01 -26.98 -13.60
N ASP A 140 -18.24 -25.70 -13.31
CA ASP A 140 -17.21 -24.68 -13.42
C ASP A 140 -16.32 -24.68 -12.15
N PRO A 141 -14.97 -24.65 -12.26
CA PRO A 141 -14.08 -24.69 -11.09
C PRO A 141 -14.36 -23.59 -10.07
N ASP A 142 -14.73 -22.39 -10.52
CA ASP A 142 -14.99 -21.27 -9.63
C ASP A 142 -16.33 -21.45 -8.87
N SER A 143 -17.27 -22.21 -9.41
CA SER A 143 -18.50 -22.59 -8.71
C SER A 143 -18.24 -23.62 -7.62
N VAL A 144 -17.36 -24.61 -7.89
CA VAL A 144 -16.92 -25.59 -6.89
C VAL A 144 -16.20 -24.93 -5.71
N LEU A 145 -15.34 -23.95 -5.99
CA LEU A 145 -14.62 -23.21 -4.94
C LEU A 145 -15.56 -22.33 -4.09
N ARG A 146 -16.63 -21.79 -4.68
CA ARG A 146 -17.66 -21.06 -3.95
C ARG A 146 -18.42 -21.97 -3.00
N GLU A 147 -18.88 -23.12 -3.47
CA GLU A 147 -19.59 -24.09 -2.64
C GLU A 147 -18.70 -24.59 -1.48
N GLN A 148 -17.41 -24.81 -1.73
CA GLN A 148 -16.45 -25.12 -0.67
C GLN A 148 -16.41 -24.03 0.41
N ARG A 149 -16.33 -22.77 -0.01
CA ARG A 149 -16.27 -21.63 0.91
C ARG A 149 -17.55 -21.53 1.74
N ASP A 150 -18.71 -21.72 1.12
CA ASP A 150 -20.00 -21.68 1.81
C ASP A 150 -20.11 -22.80 2.85
N ARG A 151 -19.68 -24.03 2.52
CA ARG A 151 -19.62 -25.15 3.48
C ARG A 151 -18.68 -24.85 4.66
N LEU A 152 -17.52 -24.25 4.40
CA LEU A 152 -16.59 -23.84 5.47
C LEU A 152 -17.18 -22.73 6.34
N ASP A 153 -17.93 -21.79 5.76
CA ASP A 153 -18.60 -20.71 6.49
C ASP A 153 -19.72 -21.26 7.38
N GLU A 154 -20.49 -22.22 6.89
CA GLU A 154 -21.54 -22.90 7.65
C GLU A 154 -20.95 -23.70 8.82
N GLN A 155 -19.91 -24.51 8.59
CA GLN A 155 -19.20 -25.23 9.66
C GLN A 155 -18.65 -24.29 10.73
N ARG A 156 -18.11 -23.13 10.33
CA ARG A 156 -17.65 -22.11 11.29
C ARG A 156 -18.78 -21.55 12.12
N ARG A 157 -19.92 -21.24 11.51
CA ARG A 157 -21.12 -20.75 12.24
C ARG A 157 -21.64 -21.79 13.21
N GLU A 158 -21.73 -23.06 12.80
CA GLU A 158 -22.17 -24.15 13.68
C GLU A 158 -21.23 -24.36 14.86
N GLN A 159 -19.91 -24.36 14.63
CA GLN A 159 -18.93 -24.45 15.71
C GLN A 159 -19.04 -23.27 16.67
N GLN A 160 -19.21 -22.05 16.16
CA GLN A 160 -19.39 -20.86 16.99
C GLN A 160 -20.68 -20.95 17.82
N ALA A 161 -21.80 -21.39 17.24
CA ALA A 161 -23.05 -21.59 17.96
C ALA A 161 -22.91 -22.65 19.07
N ARG A 162 -22.18 -23.74 18.80
CA ARG A 162 -21.88 -24.78 19.78
C ARG A 162 -21.03 -24.26 20.94
N LEU A 163 -20.01 -23.46 20.65
CA LEU A 163 -19.17 -22.81 21.67
C LEU A 163 -19.98 -21.86 22.54
N GLN A 164 -20.80 -21.00 21.94
CA GLN A 164 -21.70 -20.10 22.69
C GLN A 164 -22.66 -20.86 23.60
N GLN A 165 -23.17 -22.03 23.15
CA GLN A 165 -24.01 -22.87 23.99
C GLN A 165 -23.24 -23.49 25.15
N GLN A 166 -21.98 -23.89 24.94
CA GLN A 166 -21.10 -24.38 25.99
C GLN A 166 -20.77 -23.30 27.02
N GLU A 167 -20.46 -22.08 26.59
CA GLU A 167 -20.24 -20.92 27.45
C GLU A 167 -21.46 -20.64 28.33
N LYS A 168 -22.66 -20.58 27.73
CA LYS A 168 -23.91 -20.42 28.50
C LYS A 168 -24.10 -21.52 29.55
N LYS A 169 -23.84 -22.78 29.17
CA LYS A 169 -23.94 -23.91 30.12
C LYS A 169 -22.93 -23.77 31.27
N PHE A 170 -21.71 -23.35 30.97
CA PHE A 170 -20.68 -23.10 31.97
C PHE A 170 -21.10 -21.97 32.92
N ASP A 171 -21.58 -20.84 32.41
CA ASP A 171 -22.05 -19.72 33.24
C ASP A 171 -23.21 -20.12 34.16
N HIS A 172 -24.18 -20.88 33.63
CA HIS A 172 -25.28 -21.41 34.45
C HIS A 172 -24.78 -22.35 35.56
N LEU A 173 -23.78 -23.19 35.25
CA LEU A 173 -23.17 -24.09 36.22
C LEU A 173 -22.45 -23.32 37.32
N ILE A 174 -21.62 -22.33 36.96
CA ILE A 174 -20.90 -21.48 37.92
C ILE A 174 -21.87 -20.72 38.82
N ARG A 175 -22.94 -20.15 38.24
CA ARG A 175 -24.00 -19.50 39.02
C ARG A 175 -24.65 -20.46 40.02
N ALA A 176 -24.95 -21.69 39.60
CA ALA A 176 -25.51 -22.71 40.49
C ALA A 176 -24.54 -23.08 41.63
N TYR A 177 -23.23 -23.22 41.33
CA TYR A 177 -22.21 -23.45 42.36
C TYR A 177 -22.14 -22.30 43.36
N HIS A 178 -22.14 -21.04 42.92
CA HIS A 178 -22.13 -19.90 43.83
C HIS A 178 -23.37 -19.85 44.72
N LEU A 179 -24.55 -20.19 44.19
CA LEU A 179 -25.76 -20.29 45.01
C LEU A 179 -25.62 -21.36 46.11
N GLN A 180 -25.07 -22.53 45.78
CA GLN A 180 -24.80 -23.58 46.76
C GLN A 180 -23.73 -23.16 47.78
N GLU A 181 -22.69 -22.47 47.32
CA GLU A 181 -21.64 -21.93 48.17
C GLU A 181 -22.20 -20.89 49.16
N MET A 182 -23.09 -20.01 48.73
CA MET A 182 -23.77 -19.05 49.61
C MET A 182 -24.56 -19.76 50.71
N VAL A 183 -25.27 -20.84 50.38
CA VAL A 183 -26.00 -21.65 51.37
C VAL A 183 -25.04 -22.28 52.37
N ALA A 184 -23.93 -22.86 51.91
CA ALA A 184 -22.92 -23.45 52.79
C ALA A 184 -22.26 -22.39 53.70
N ARG A 185 -21.90 -21.22 53.14
CA ARG A 185 -21.33 -20.11 53.91
C ARG A 185 -22.30 -19.58 54.95
N ARG A 186 -23.59 -19.49 54.62
CA ARG A 186 -24.63 -19.12 55.58
C ARG A 186 -24.69 -20.11 56.73
N ALA A 187 -24.75 -21.42 56.44
CA ALA A 187 -24.76 -22.45 57.48
C ALA A 187 -23.53 -22.37 58.41
N ILE A 188 -22.34 -22.12 57.85
CA ILE A 188 -21.12 -21.89 58.65
C ILE A 188 -21.26 -20.66 59.53
N SER A 189 -21.71 -19.53 58.96
CA SER A 189 -21.92 -18.27 59.68
C SER A 189 -22.91 -18.44 60.83
N ASP A 190 -24.03 -19.11 60.59
CA ASP A 190 -25.06 -19.39 61.60
C ASP A 190 -24.49 -20.28 62.72
N SER A 191 -23.72 -21.30 62.36
CA SER A 191 -23.06 -22.16 63.36
C SER A 191 -22.02 -21.40 64.20
N PHE A 192 -21.32 -20.43 63.59
CA PHE A 192 -20.35 -19.59 64.27
C PHE A 192 -21.05 -18.61 65.19
N ALA A 193 -22.16 -18.00 64.77
CA ALA A 193 -22.96 -17.10 65.60
C ALA A 193 -23.44 -17.77 66.89
N VAL A 194 -23.79 -19.06 66.86
CA VAL A 194 -24.17 -19.84 68.05
C VAL A 194 -22.95 -20.19 68.92
N LYS A 195 -21.83 -20.59 68.31
CA LYS A 195 -20.64 -21.05 69.05
C LYS A 195 -19.79 -19.89 69.61
N ALA A 196 -19.79 -18.73 68.98
CA ALA A 196 -18.92 -17.61 69.36
C ALA A 196 -19.18 -17.11 70.79
N PRO A 197 -20.44 -16.90 71.23
CA PRO A 197 -20.73 -16.55 72.62
C PRO A 197 -20.27 -17.63 73.60
N GLN A 198 -20.52 -18.91 73.29
CA GLN A 198 -20.11 -20.04 74.14
C GLN A 198 -18.59 -20.11 74.30
N ASN A 199 -17.86 -19.90 73.20
CA ASN A 199 -16.41 -19.86 73.21
C ASN A 199 -15.87 -18.64 73.97
N HIS A 200 -16.53 -17.49 73.85
CA HIS A 200 -16.18 -16.27 74.58
C HIS A 200 -16.38 -16.48 76.10
N ASP A 201 -17.53 -17.01 76.51
CA ASP A 201 -17.81 -17.29 77.92
C ASP A 201 -16.80 -18.30 78.50
N ALA A 202 -16.45 -19.34 77.74
CA ALA A 202 -15.44 -20.31 78.15
C ALA A 202 -14.04 -19.68 78.27
N TYR A 203 -13.70 -18.76 77.35
CA TYR A 203 -12.45 -18.02 77.40
C TYR A 203 -12.41 -17.06 78.60
N GLU A 204 -13.46 -16.27 78.84
CA GLU A 204 -13.53 -15.33 79.96
C GLU A 204 -13.45 -16.06 81.30
N LYS A 205 -14.13 -17.21 81.44
CA LYS A 205 -13.98 -18.06 82.64
C LYS A 205 -12.53 -18.46 82.88
N ARG A 206 -11.85 -18.99 81.86
CA ARG A 206 -10.42 -19.37 81.97
C ARG A 206 -9.52 -18.17 82.26
N ARG A 207 -9.79 -17.02 81.64
CA ARG A 207 -9.05 -15.78 81.85
C ARG A 207 -9.18 -15.28 83.29
N ILE A 208 -10.41 -15.26 83.82
CA ILE A 208 -10.69 -14.87 85.21
C ILE A 208 -10.02 -15.86 86.18
N GLU A 209 -10.17 -17.17 85.96
CA GLU A 209 -9.50 -18.19 86.78
C GLU A 209 -7.98 -18.04 86.79
N ASN A 210 -7.37 -17.77 85.64
CA ASN A 210 -5.94 -17.53 85.56
C ASN A 210 -5.54 -16.24 86.27
N ALA A 211 -6.29 -15.16 86.11
CA ALA A 211 -6.03 -13.89 86.80
C ALA A 211 -6.14 -14.03 88.33
N ILE A 212 -7.11 -14.80 88.83
CA ILE A 212 -7.24 -15.12 90.26
C ILE A 212 -6.01 -15.88 90.74
N LYS A 213 -5.61 -16.95 90.04
CA LYS A 213 -4.41 -17.74 90.40
C LYS A 213 -3.14 -16.90 90.38
N GLU A 214 -2.97 -16.05 89.37
CA GLU A 214 -1.84 -15.12 89.28
C GLU A 214 -1.82 -14.13 90.44
N HIS A 215 -2.99 -13.59 90.80
CA HIS A 215 -3.13 -12.69 91.93
C HIS A 215 -2.82 -13.38 93.26
N GLU A 216 -3.35 -14.58 93.51
CA GLU A 216 -3.05 -15.39 94.69
C GLU A 216 -1.55 -15.68 94.80
N ASN A 217 -0.91 -16.04 93.68
CA ASN A 217 0.53 -16.23 93.61
C ASN A 217 1.30 -14.93 93.94
N ALA A 218 0.84 -13.79 93.42
CA ALA A 218 1.45 -12.50 93.69
C ALA A 218 1.33 -12.09 95.17
N ILE A 219 0.17 -12.30 95.79
CA ILE A 219 -0.04 -12.11 97.23
C ILE A 219 0.92 -13.01 98.01
N ALA A 220 0.98 -14.30 97.68
CA ALA A 220 1.86 -15.24 98.38
C ALA A 220 3.34 -14.86 98.24
N VAL A 221 3.77 -14.35 97.07
CA VAL A 221 5.11 -13.80 96.87
C VAL A 221 5.31 -12.54 97.71
N TYR A 222 4.35 -11.63 97.72
CA TYR A 222 4.41 -10.39 98.50
C TYR A 222 4.54 -10.68 99.99
N GLU A 223 3.71 -11.56 100.55
CA GLU A 223 3.79 -11.98 101.96
C GLU A 223 5.15 -12.58 102.30
N ARG A 224 5.72 -13.42 101.42
CA ARG A 224 7.08 -13.94 101.59
C ARG A 224 8.12 -12.82 101.59
N MET A 225 8.02 -11.88 100.66
CA MET A 225 8.93 -10.73 100.57
C MET A 225 8.78 -9.77 101.75
N GLU A 226 7.57 -9.61 102.29
CA GLU A 226 7.32 -8.80 103.47
C GLU A 226 8.01 -9.40 104.69
N LYS A 227 7.94 -10.73 104.87
CA LYS A 227 8.70 -11.44 105.92
C LYS A 227 10.19 -11.19 105.77
N VAL A 228 10.74 -11.33 104.55
CA VAL A 228 12.16 -11.06 104.26
C VAL A 228 12.53 -9.60 104.52
N ARG A 229 11.66 -8.63 104.20
CA ARG A 229 11.94 -7.20 104.49
C ARG A 229 11.95 -6.87 105.97
N LYS A 230 11.09 -7.54 106.75
CA LYS A 230 11.01 -7.38 108.21
C LYS A 230 12.14 -8.13 108.93
N ASP A 231 12.83 -9.04 108.25
CA ASP A 231 13.95 -9.81 108.79
C ASP A 231 15.22 -8.94 108.89
N PRO A 232 15.75 -8.70 110.11
CA PRO A 232 16.98 -7.94 110.31
C PRO A 232 18.20 -8.54 109.59
N ASP A 233 18.26 -9.87 109.45
CA ASP A 233 19.39 -10.57 108.83
C ASP A 233 19.43 -10.31 107.33
N ALA A 234 18.25 -10.25 106.69
CA ALA A 234 18.14 -9.91 105.27
C ALA A 234 18.58 -8.46 104.99
N ALA A 235 18.24 -7.51 105.87
CA ALA A 235 18.69 -6.13 105.75
C ALA A 235 20.23 -6.02 105.90
N ALA A 236 20.81 -6.73 106.87
CA ALA A 236 22.26 -6.79 107.06
C ALA A 236 22.97 -7.41 105.85
N PHE A 237 22.40 -8.47 105.26
CA PHE A 237 22.92 -9.08 104.04
C PHE A 237 22.85 -8.14 102.84
N LEU A 238 21.74 -7.42 102.63
CA LEU A 238 21.65 -6.46 101.52
C LEU A 238 22.68 -5.33 101.65
N GLU A 239 22.92 -4.82 102.86
CA GLU A 239 23.98 -3.83 103.09
C GLU A 239 25.39 -4.39 102.85
N SER A 240 25.65 -5.64 103.23
CA SER A 240 26.95 -6.27 102.95
C SER A 240 27.18 -6.44 101.44
N VAL A 241 26.15 -6.85 100.69
CA VAL A 241 26.21 -6.99 99.22
C VAL A 241 26.39 -5.63 98.54
N LYS A 242 25.67 -4.59 98.98
CA LYS A 242 25.84 -3.22 98.44
C LYS A 242 27.27 -2.73 98.66
N LYS A 243 27.82 -2.91 99.85
CA LYS A 243 29.21 -2.53 100.16
C LYS A 243 30.22 -3.29 99.31
N ALA A 244 30.07 -4.61 99.23
CA ALA A 244 30.97 -5.47 98.44
C ALA A 244 30.95 -5.12 96.94
N ARG A 245 29.78 -4.71 96.41
CA ARG A 245 29.62 -4.36 94.99
C ARG A 245 29.73 -2.86 94.69
N ALA A 246 30.02 -2.02 95.68
CA ALA A 246 30.02 -0.57 95.50
C ALA A 246 31.09 -0.10 94.51
N GLU A 247 32.25 -0.75 94.48
CA GLU A 247 33.32 -0.43 93.53
C GLU A 247 32.97 -0.87 92.10
N ASP A 248 32.47 -2.09 91.94
CA ASP A 248 32.03 -2.60 90.63
C ASP A 248 30.90 -1.76 90.05
N PHE A 249 29.95 -1.33 90.90
CA PHE A 249 28.88 -0.42 90.48
C PHE A 249 29.45 0.93 90.05
N ARG A 250 30.39 1.51 90.80
CA ARG A 250 31.08 2.75 90.41
C ARG A 250 31.80 2.63 89.08
N LYS A 251 32.59 1.57 88.87
CA LYS A 251 33.25 1.31 87.58
C LYS A 251 32.25 1.21 86.42
N LYS A 252 31.14 0.49 86.62
CA LYS A 252 30.08 0.39 85.60
C LYS A 252 29.41 1.73 85.31
N MET A 253 29.20 2.57 86.33
CA MET A 253 28.67 3.92 86.16
C MET A 253 29.65 4.80 85.38
N GLU A 254 30.95 4.77 85.70
CA GLU A 254 31.98 5.48 84.96
C GLU A 254 32.08 5.02 83.50
N ASP A 255 32.02 3.71 83.25
CA ASP A 255 32.02 3.16 81.89
C ASP A 255 30.76 3.56 81.12
N TRP A 256 29.61 3.63 81.79
CA TRP A 256 28.37 4.11 81.20
C TRP A 256 28.46 5.61 80.86
N GLU A 257 29.01 6.43 81.75
CA GLU A 257 29.24 7.86 81.51
C GLU A 257 30.22 8.08 80.34
N LYS A 258 31.30 7.31 80.26
CA LYS A 258 32.23 7.34 79.11
C LYS A 258 31.52 7.01 77.80
N LYS A 259 30.72 5.93 77.77
CA LYS A 259 29.92 5.56 76.60
C LYS A 259 28.92 6.65 76.21
N LEU A 260 28.29 7.29 77.20
CA LEU A 260 27.36 8.38 76.99
C LEU A 260 28.07 9.59 76.33
N GLU A 261 29.24 9.97 76.82
CA GLU A 261 30.04 11.07 76.25
C GLU A 261 30.57 10.75 74.85
N GLU A 262 31.02 9.51 74.61
CA GLU A 262 31.44 9.07 73.27
C GLU A 262 30.30 9.13 72.25
N GLU A 263 29.10 8.68 72.61
CA GLU A 263 27.91 8.76 71.77
C GLU A 263 27.48 10.22 71.52
N LYS A 264 27.53 11.09 72.54
CA LYS A 264 27.28 12.52 72.37
C LYS A 264 28.27 13.14 71.39
N ARG A 265 29.57 12.84 71.52
CA ARG A 265 30.61 13.34 70.60
C ARG A 265 30.39 12.87 69.17
N LYS A 266 30.15 11.57 68.96
CA LYS A 266 29.83 11.00 67.63
C LYS A 266 28.66 11.72 66.98
N ARG A 267 27.54 11.89 67.70
CA ARG A 267 26.36 12.59 67.17
C ARG A 267 26.64 14.06 66.83
N LEU A 268 27.48 14.75 67.60
CA LEU A 268 27.88 16.12 67.30
C LEU A 268 28.75 16.21 66.05
N GLU A 269 29.68 15.27 65.86
CA GLU A 269 30.52 15.15 64.66
C GLU A 269 29.68 14.84 63.41
N GLU A 270 28.75 13.89 63.50
CA GLU A 270 27.80 13.57 62.41
C GLU A 270 26.98 14.80 62.01
N ARG A 271 26.44 15.55 62.98
CA ARG A 271 25.73 16.81 62.71
C ARG A 271 26.63 17.88 62.09
N HIS A 272 27.89 17.94 62.49
CA HIS A 272 28.84 18.87 61.90
C HIS A 272 29.16 18.54 60.44
N GLU A 273 29.37 17.25 60.12
CA GLU A 273 29.61 16.81 58.74
C GLU A 273 28.37 16.92 57.86
N LEU A 274 27.17 16.65 58.40
CA LEU A 274 25.91 16.93 57.71
C LEU A 274 25.79 18.42 57.35
N ARG A 275 26.02 19.33 58.30
CA ARG A 275 25.99 20.78 58.02
C ARG A 275 27.05 21.22 57.00
N LYS A 276 28.23 20.58 56.97
CA LYS A 276 29.23 20.82 55.91
C LYS A 276 28.74 20.30 54.55
N LYS A 277 28.10 19.14 54.49
CA LYS A 277 27.54 18.58 53.24
C LYS A 277 26.38 19.44 52.74
N GLU A 278 25.49 19.88 53.61
CA GLU A 278 24.39 20.80 53.28
C GLU A 278 24.91 22.11 52.71
N ARG A 279 25.86 22.79 53.39
CA ARG A 279 26.51 24.00 52.86
C ARG A 279 27.18 23.78 51.50
N ARG A 280 27.82 22.63 51.28
CA ARG A 280 28.41 22.28 49.97
C ARG A 280 27.35 22.05 48.90
N ARG A 281 26.20 21.48 49.26
CA ARG A 281 25.07 21.27 48.34
C ARG A 281 24.43 22.61 47.95
N GLU A 282 24.25 23.51 48.91
CA GLU A 282 23.74 24.87 48.68
C GLU A 282 24.66 25.71 47.81
N TRP A 283 25.99 25.51 47.88
CA TRP A 283 26.96 26.24 47.04
C TRP A 283 27.06 25.70 45.60
N LEU A 284 26.64 24.44 45.36
CA LEU A 284 26.64 23.80 44.04
C LEU A 284 25.29 23.90 43.30
N GLN A 285 24.26 24.48 43.94
CA GLN A 285 22.98 24.87 43.34
C GLN A 285 22.99 26.35 43.00
#